data_AF-A0A968PZR8-F1
#
_entry.id   AF-A0A968PZR8-F1
#
_cell.length_a   1.000
_cell.length_b   1.000
_cell.length_c   1.000
_cell.angle_alpha   90.00
_cell.angle_beta   90.00
_cell.angle_gamma   90.00
#
_symmetry.space_group_name_H-M   'P 1'
#
loop_
_entity.id
_entity.type
_entity.pdbx_description
1 polymer ?
#
loop_
_entity_poly.entity_id
_entity_poly.type
_entity_poly.pdbx_seq_one_letter_code
_entity_poly.pdbx_strand_id
1 'polypeptide(L)' 'MNIRYQADADLNQAIVTGVLRREPAIDFQTAFAAKLEGLKDPEVLAIAAQQGRVLVSHDRKTMPLEFAKFITKHQSPG' A
#
# COMPACT_ATOMS: atom_id res chain seq x y z
N MET A 1 -11.48 15.35 1.45
CA MET A 1 -11.06 14.04 1.97
C MET A 1 -9.73 13.72 1.33
N ASN A 2 -8.63 13.62 2.08
CA ASN A 2 -7.32 13.29 1.51
C ASN A 2 -7.16 11.78 1.44
N ILE A 3 -6.86 11.27 0.25
CA ILE A 3 -6.49 9.87 0.05
C ILE A 3 -5.12 9.65 0.70
N ARG A 4 -4.96 8.53 1.41
CA ARG A 4 -3.70 8.14 2.05
C ARG A 4 -3.17 6.90 1.36
N TYR A 5 -1.88 6.88 1.07
CA TYR A 5 -1.23 5.81 0.31
C TYR A 5 -0.24 5.05 1.19
N GLN A 6 -0.11 3.76 0.93
CA GLN A 6 0.87 2.87 1.53
C GLN A 6 1.69 2.26 0.40
N ALA A 7 3.02 2.44 0.43
CA ALA A 7 3.91 1.72 -0.47
C ALA A 7 3.99 0.25 -0.05
N ASP A 8 3.88 -0.65 -1.02
CA ASP A 8 4.27 -2.05 -0.85
C ASP A 8 5.80 -2.17 -0.67
N ALA A 9 6.26 -3.28 -0.08
CA ALA A 9 7.67 -3.50 0.24
C ALA A 9 8.58 -3.53 -0.99
N ASP A 10 8.06 -4.01 -2.12
CA ASP A 10 8.78 -4.08 -3.40
C ASP A 10 8.52 -2.86 -4.31
N LEU A 11 7.76 -1.87 -3.84
CA LEU A 11 7.50 -0.67 -4.61
C LEU A 11 8.81 0.09 -4.84
N ASN A 12 9.14 0.37 -6.11
CA ASN A 12 10.31 1.17 -6.48
C ASN A 12 10.28 2.52 -5.73
N GLN A 13 11.21 2.69 -4.80
CA GLN A 13 11.30 3.85 -3.92
C GLN A 13 11.42 5.18 -4.69
N ALA A 14 11.94 5.16 -5.92
CA ALA A 14 11.99 6.35 -6.76
C ALA A 14 10.61 6.93 -7.07
N ILE A 15 9.55 6.10 -7.09
CA ILE A 15 8.17 6.56 -7.25
C ILE A 15 7.74 7.36 -6.03
N VAL A 16 7.90 6.80 -4.81
CA VAL A 16 7.54 7.48 -3.57
C VAL A 16 8.31 8.80 -3.45
N THR A 17 9.62 8.76 -3.66
CA THR A 17 10.46 9.96 -3.63
C THR A 17 10.06 10.99 -4.69
N GLY A 18 9.76 10.55 -5.92
CA GLY A 18 9.35 11.45 -7.00
C GLY A 18 7.99 12.10 -6.74
N VAL A 19 7.05 11.35 -6.17
CA VAL A 19 5.72 11.86 -5.78
C VAL A 19 5.86 12.90 -4.67
N LEU A 20 6.56 12.58 -3.57
CA LEU A 20 6.77 13.51 -2.46
C LEU A 20 7.54 14.78 -2.86
N ARG A 21 8.42 14.70 -3.86
CA ARG A 21 9.10 15.89 -4.42
C ARG A 21 8.14 16.80 -5.20
N ARG A 22 7.16 16.23 -5.89
CA ARG A 22 6.22 16.98 -6.73
C ARG A 22 5.01 17.50 -5.95
N GLU A 23 4.53 16.71 -5.00
CA GLU A 23 3.39 17.05 -4.14
C GLU A 23 3.75 16.71 -2.69
N PRO A 24 4.40 17.62 -1.95
CA PRO A 24 4.82 17.36 -0.57
C PRO A 24 3.67 17.17 0.43
N ALA A 25 2.45 17.60 0.10
CA ALA A 25 1.30 17.48 1.00
C ALA A 25 0.57 16.13 0.90
N ILE A 26 0.96 15.25 -0.04
CA ILE A 26 0.38 13.91 -0.17
C ILE A 26 0.78 13.02 1.01
N ASP A 27 -0.18 12.33 1.60
CA ASP A 27 0.09 11.33 2.64
C ASP A 27 0.48 10.01 1.98
N PHE A 28 1.79 9.83 1.76
CA PHE A 28 2.37 8.61 1.20
C PHE A 28 3.33 7.97 2.20
N GLN A 29 2.89 6.89 2.84
CA GLN A 29 3.70 6.13 3.80
C GLN A 29 4.61 5.12 3.07
N THR A 30 5.87 5.04 3.48
CA THR A 30 6.82 4.03 2.97
C THR A 30 6.52 2.65 3.57
N ALA A 31 6.92 1.57 2.90
CA ALA A 31 6.82 0.21 3.43
C ALA A 31 7.62 0.04 4.73
N PHE A 32 8.78 0.69 4.82
CA PHE A 32 9.61 0.70 6.03
C PHE A 32 8.89 1.32 7.22
N ALA A 33 8.24 2.48 7.03
CA ALA A 33 7.48 3.14 8.10
C ALA A 33 6.29 2.30 8.59
N ALA A 34 5.70 1.48 7.71
CA ALA A 34 4.63 0.54 8.05
C ALA A 34 5.13 -0.86 8.46
N LYS A 35 6.44 -1.10 8.45
CA LYS A 35 7.08 -2.40 8.79
C LYS A 35 6.56 -3.57 7.96
N LEU A 36 6.42 -3.38 6.66
CA LEU A 36 5.86 -4.39 5.75
C LEU A 36 6.88 -5.42 5.25
N GLU A 37 8.17 -5.22 5.50
CA GLU A 37 9.23 -6.10 5.02
C GLU A 37 9.05 -7.53 5.56
N GLY A 38 9.07 -8.51 4.65
CA GLY A 38 8.94 -9.93 4.96
C GLY A 38 7.51 -10.41 5.28
N LEU A 39 6.51 -9.51 5.26
CA LEU A 39 5.11 -9.88 5.45
C LEU A 39 4.53 -10.52 4.19
N LYS A 40 3.51 -11.37 4.38
CA LYS A 40 2.76 -11.95 3.28
C LYS A 40 1.66 -10.99 2.80
N ASP A 41 1.25 -11.15 1.55
CA ASP A 41 0.18 -10.42 0.89
C ASP A 41 -1.06 -10.12 1.78
N PRO A 42 -1.65 -11.10 2.49
CA PRO A 42 -2.82 -10.82 3.33
C PRO A 42 -2.51 -9.93 4.55
N GLU A 43 -1.31 -10.02 5.10
CA GLU A 43 -0.87 -9.22 6.25
C GLU A 43 -0.60 -7.77 5.82
N VAL A 44 0.03 -7.60 4.66
CA VAL A 44 0.24 -6.28 4.04
C VAL A 44 -1.09 -5.58 3.81
N LEU A 45 -2.04 -6.27 3.17
CA LEU A 45 -3.39 -5.76 2.91
C LEU A 45 -4.14 -5.43 4.20
N ALA A 46 -4.03 -6.27 5.24
CA ALA A 46 -4.65 -6.03 6.54
C ALA A 46 -4.13 -4.75 7.20
N ILE A 47 -2.81 -4.52 7.16
CA ILE A 47 -2.20 -3.32 7.74
C ILE A 47 -2.64 -2.06 7.00
N ALA A 48 -2.62 -2.07 5.66
CA ALA A 48 -3.07 -0.93 4.85
C ALA A 48 -4.55 -0.61 5.10
N ALA A 49 -5.40 -1.64 5.11
CA ALA A 49 -6.83 -1.50 5.38
C ALA A 49 -7.12 -0.97 6.80
N GLN A 50 -6.45 -1.52 7.81
CA GLN A 50 -6.59 -1.08 9.21
C GLN A 50 -6.21 0.40 9.38
N GLN A 51 -5.18 0.84 8.65
CA GLN A 51 -4.75 2.23 8.67
C GLN A 51 -5.59 3.12 7.77
N GLY A 52 -6.52 2.57 6.99
CA GLY A 52 -7.35 3.29 6.02
C GLY A 52 -6.51 3.93 4.91
N ARG A 53 -5.55 3.18 4.38
CA ARG A 53 -4.64 3.56 3.29
C ARG A 53 -4.89 2.68 2.06
N VAL A 54 -4.70 3.27 0.88
CA VAL A 54 -4.67 2.57 -0.40
C VAL A 54 -3.29 1.94 -0.59
N LEU A 55 -3.21 0.63 -0.81
CA LEU A 55 -1.94 -0.03 -1.08
C LEU A 55 -1.48 0.25 -2.53
N VAL A 56 -0.21 0.62 -2.70
CA VAL A 56 0.41 0.87 -4.00
C VAL A 56 1.52 -0.14 -4.20
N SER A 57 1.33 -1.06 -5.15
CA SER A 57 2.25 -2.16 -5.45
C SER A 57 2.62 -2.22 -6.94
N HIS A 58 3.80 -2.78 -7.25
CA HIS A 58 4.15 -3.18 -8.62
C HIS A 58 3.75 -4.61 -8.95
N ASP A 59 3.33 -5.41 -7.97
CA ASP A 59 2.98 -6.79 -8.20
C ASP A 59 1.69 -6.86 -9.03
N ARG A 60 1.81 -7.14 -10.32
CA ARG A 60 0.66 -7.34 -11.21
C ARG A 60 0.23 -8.81 -11.27
N LYS A 61 1.00 -9.71 -10.66
CA LYS A 61 0.87 -11.15 -10.78
C LYS A 61 0.03 -11.73 -9.66
N THR A 62 0.26 -11.34 -8.40
CA THR A 62 -0.47 -11.89 -7.23
C THR A 62 -1.44 -10.87 -6.63
N MET A 63 -1.05 -9.60 -6.49
CA MET A 63 -1.86 -8.61 -5.78
C MET A 63 -3.31 -8.46 -6.26
N PRO A 64 -3.63 -8.46 -7.58
CA PRO A 64 -5.02 -8.35 -7.99
C PRO A 64 -5.89 -9.50 -7.45
N LEU A 65 -5.36 -10.72 -7.44
CA LEU A 65 -6.08 -11.88 -6.92
C LEU A 65 -6.12 -11.88 -5.38
N GLU A 66 -5.00 -11.57 -4.71
CA GLU A 66 -4.94 -11.51 -3.26
C GLU A 66 -5.83 -10.39 -2.70
N PHE A 67 -5.87 -9.24 -3.35
CA PHE A 67 -6.80 -8.16 -3.02
C PHE A 67 -8.26 -8.56 -3.22
N ALA A 68 -8.59 -9.18 -4.36
CA ALA A 68 -9.94 -9.68 -4.62
C ALA A 68 -10.40 -10.69 -3.54
N LYS A 69 -9.50 -11.60 -3.11
CA LYS A 69 -9.78 -12.51 -1.98
C LYS A 69 -9.94 -11.75 -0.67
N PHE A 70 -9.07 -10.78 -0.39
CA PHE A 70 -9.05 -10.00 0.85
C PHE A 70 -10.37 -9.26 1.08
N ILE A 71 -10.90 -8.60 0.05
CA ILE A 71 -12.14 -7.81 0.14
C ILE A 71 -13.42 -8.65 0.26
N THR A 72 -13.33 -9.98 0.09
CA THR A 72 -14.47 -10.86 0.42
C THR A 72 -14.73 -10.95 1.93
N LYS A 73 -13.74 -10.62 2.76
CA LYS A 73 -13.78 -10.75 4.22
C LYS A 73 -13.53 -9.45 4.97
N HIS A 74 -12.93 -8.45 4.33
CA HIS A 74 -12.50 -7.20 4.95
C HIS A 74 -12.93 -6.00 4.12
N GLN A 75 -13.18 -4.86 4.78
CA GLN A 75 -13.26 -3.58 4.07
C GLN A 75 -11.86 -3.07 3.79
N SER A 76 -11.63 -2.53 2.59
CA SER A 76 -10.38 -1.86 2.23
C SER A 76 -10.69 -0.57 1.46
N PRO A 77 -9.89 0.50 1.63
CA PRO A 77 -9.95 1.69 0.79
C PRO A 77 -9.49 1.45 -0.65
N GLY A 78 -8.67 0.43 -0.88
CA GLY A 78 -8.05 0.14 -2.18
C GLY A 78 -6.71 -0.55 -2.05
#